data_AF-A0A942J9U4-F1
#
_entry.id   AF-A0A942J9U4-F1
#
_cell.length_a   1.000
_cell.length_b   1.000
_cell.length_c   1.000
_cell.angle_alpha   90.00
_cell.angle_beta   90.00
_cell.angle_gamma   90.00
#
_symmetry.space_group_name_H-M   'P 1'
#
loop_
_entity.id
_entity.type
_entity.pdbx_description
1 polymer ?
#
loop_
_entity_poly.entity_id
_entity_poly.type
_entity_poly.pdbx_seq_one_letter_code
_entity_poly.pdbx_strand_id
1 'polypeptide(L)'
;MTEQEKITPSSENSTDTLDRLLRYAVQKGGVKSNQIEPAETRWGALLDRFAQMQAGPRVADPEAVPALIYAEFKEGATRHDANVIAMTALVLDIDSHADLDRARAALAGWEAAIYLTKRSTPTAPRLRVILPLAAPVPPRDWPGMYRQFAAVLALPGLDACAEKLSQPFLAPPGGGHFERLAGPWLDPAPYIAAARQAEYNALPAPEAIGQQLPPVLPLDPQLIPVPLRGWIADVAHRMQCPVDYCAVGALVALAGVVGAAVGIRPKRRDDWLVVPNLWGGVIGPPSKKKTPALSDMLKALGRLESAAKDGTQQAKVAAADPETKIKQKLLKKELEAAIKAEHEEARATAAADAYVEAKGKKEAPSRQRRLLQPCAS
;
A
#
# COMPACT_ATOMS: atom_id res chain seq x y z
N MET A 1 2.99 63.73 3.32
CA MET A 1 1.58 63.32 3.08
C MET A 1 1.58 61.89 2.59
N THR A 2 1.46 60.94 3.53
CA THR A 2 0.69 59.69 3.39
C THR A 2 0.72 59.03 4.77
N GLU A 3 -0.39 59.19 5.49
CA GLU A 3 -0.74 58.37 6.65
C GLU A 3 -0.86 56.90 6.20
N GLN A 4 -0.24 56.00 6.94
CA GLN A 4 -0.58 54.59 6.91
C GLN A 4 -1.34 54.27 8.20
N GLU A 5 -2.62 53.98 8.03
CA GLU A 5 -3.56 53.57 9.07
C GLU A 5 -3.03 52.34 9.81
N LYS A 6 -2.87 52.51 11.12
CA LYS A 6 -2.82 51.42 12.10
C LYS A 6 -4.20 50.77 12.15
N ILE A 7 -4.32 49.59 11.56
CA ILE A 7 -5.46 48.71 11.80
C ILE A 7 -5.28 48.11 13.20
N THR A 8 -6.02 48.66 14.16
CA THR A 8 -6.21 48.06 15.49
C THR A 8 -7.12 46.85 15.32
N PRO A 9 -6.74 45.64 15.79
CA PRO A 9 -7.66 44.50 15.73
C PRO A 9 -8.83 44.75 16.68
N SER A 10 -10.00 44.88 16.11
CA SER A 10 -11.30 44.96 16.77
C SER A 10 -11.50 43.74 17.68
N SER A 11 -11.68 44.02 18.97
CA SER A 11 -12.05 43.08 20.01
C SER A 11 -13.51 42.64 19.84
N GLU A 12 -13.80 41.76 18.89
CA GLU A 12 -15.11 41.11 18.78
C GLU A 12 -15.03 39.97 17.75
N ASN A 13 -14.64 38.77 18.23
CA ASN A 13 -15.15 37.47 17.76
C ASN A 13 -14.42 36.30 18.43
N SER A 14 -15.18 35.49 19.16
CA SER A 14 -15.06 34.02 19.32
C SER A 14 -15.23 33.57 20.78
N THR A 15 -16.49 33.56 21.24
CA THR A 15 -16.94 32.58 22.22
C THR A 15 -17.22 31.26 21.51
N ASP A 16 -16.19 30.45 21.21
CA ASP A 16 -16.36 29.04 20.83
C ASP A 16 -15.02 28.25 20.89
N THR A 17 -14.68 27.58 22.00
CA THR A 17 -13.41 26.80 22.04
C THR A 17 -13.41 25.48 22.82
N LEU A 18 -14.49 25.06 23.47
CA LEU A 18 -14.44 23.88 24.37
C LEU A 18 -15.30 22.68 23.96
N ASP A 19 -16.13 22.78 22.91
CA ASP A 19 -17.04 21.69 22.54
C ASP A 19 -16.70 21.06 21.17
N ARG A 20 -15.52 20.43 21.12
CA ARG A 20 -15.02 19.75 19.92
C ARG A 20 -15.58 18.33 19.80
N LEU A 21 -15.73 17.87 18.57
CA LEU A 21 -16.22 16.53 18.23
C LEU A 21 -15.15 15.47 18.51
N LEU A 22 -15.51 14.44 19.27
CA LEU A 22 -14.73 13.25 19.54
C LEU A 22 -15.31 12.08 18.75
N ARG A 23 -14.47 11.45 17.91
CA ARG A 23 -14.81 10.21 17.21
C ARG A 23 -14.30 9.02 18.00
N TYR A 24 -15.09 7.97 18.11
CA TYR A 24 -14.74 6.76 18.84
C TYR A 24 -15.52 5.58 18.25
N ALA A 25 -15.26 4.38 18.73
CA ALA A 25 -16.03 3.20 18.38
C ALA A 25 -16.66 2.57 19.63
N VAL A 26 -17.88 2.05 19.50
CA VAL A 26 -18.57 1.30 20.54
C VAL A 26 -18.50 -0.18 20.20
N GLN A 27 -18.04 -0.99 21.13
CA GLN A 27 -17.98 -2.44 20.95
C GLN A 27 -19.36 -3.07 21.23
N LYS A 28 -19.84 -3.88 20.28
CA LYS A 28 -21.12 -4.61 20.38
C LYS A 28 -20.94 -6.01 20.95
N GLY A 29 -21.78 -6.41 21.92
CA GLY A 29 -21.83 -7.81 22.40
C GLY A 29 -20.79 -8.19 23.46
N GLY A 30 -20.35 -7.24 24.29
CA GLY A 30 -19.40 -7.46 25.39
C GLY A 30 -17.94 -7.59 24.94
N VAL A 31 -16.99 -7.62 25.89
CA VAL A 31 -15.53 -7.47 25.64
C VAL A 31 -14.93 -8.53 24.69
N LYS A 32 -15.60 -9.69 24.51
CA LYS A 32 -15.15 -10.79 23.63
C LYS A 32 -15.52 -10.64 22.15
N SER A 33 -16.43 -9.74 21.80
CA SER A 33 -16.81 -9.49 20.40
C SER A 33 -15.79 -8.61 19.67
N ASN A 34 -15.64 -8.81 18.37
CA ASN A 34 -14.81 -7.96 17.50
C ASN A 34 -15.65 -6.98 16.66
N GLN A 35 -16.97 -6.97 16.85
CA GLN A 35 -17.89 -6.06 16.16
C GLN A 35 -17.89 -4.70 16.84
N ILE A 36 -17.71 -3.64 16.06
CA ILE A 36 -17.67 -2.25 16.52
C ILE A 36 -18.58 -1.39 15.67
N GLU A 37 -19.08 -0.31 16.26
CA GLU A 37 -19.81 0.74 15.55
C GLU A 37 -19.11 2.08 15.73
N PRO A 38 -18.80 2.80 14.63
CA PRO A 38 -18.28 4.15 14.73
C PRO A 38 -19.35 5.07 15.34
N ALA A 39 -18.91 5.97 16.20
CA ALA A 39 -19.74 6.94 16.88
C ALA A 39 -19.01 8.28 16.99
N GLU A 40 -19.79 9.35 17.04
CA GLU A 40 -19.28 10.70 17.23
C GLU A 40 -20.06 11.38 18.36
N THR A 41 -19.37 12.15 19.19
CA THR A 41 -20.01 12.88 20.26
C THR A 41 -19.23 14.15 20.58
N ARG A 42 -19.91 15.10 21.24
CA ARG A 42 -19.28 16.28 21.82
C ARG A 42 -18.61 15.90 23.14
N TRP A 43 -17.41 16.41 23.40
CA TRP A 43 -16.67 16.07 24.62
C TRP A 43 -17.47 16.41 25.88
N GLY A 44 -18.11 17.57 25.94
CA GLY A 44 -18.98 17.95 27.06
C GLY A 44 -20.12 16.95 27.27
N ALA A 45 -20.79 16.54 26.20
CA ALA A 45 -21.87 15.56 26.26
C ALA A 45 -21.40 14.17 26.75
N LEU A 46 -20.17 13.77 26.41
CA LEU A 46 -19.57 12.54 26.93
C LEU A 46 -19.30 12.65 28.42
N LEU A 47 -18.75 13.78 28.88
CA LEU A 47 -18.51 14.04 30.30
C LEU A 47 -19.80 14.04 31.11
N ASP A 48 -20.84 14.71 30.62
CA ASP A 48 -22.15 14.76 31.28
C ASP A 48 -22.75 13.36 31.43
N ARG A 49 -22.67 12.55 30.36
CA ARG A 49 -23.09 11.15 30.38
C ARG A 49 -22.31 10.35 31.42
N PHE A 50 -20.99 10.52 31.48
CA PHE A 50 -20.13 9.79 32.41
C PHE A 50 -20.38 10.20 33.87
N ALA A 51 -20.57 11.49 34.13
CA ALA A 51 -20.97 12.00 35.44
C ALA A 51 -22.31 11.39 35.89
N GLN A 52 -23.31 11.38 34.99
CA GLN A 52 -24.62 10.79 35.26
C GLN A 52 -24.53 9.29 35.54
N MET A 53 -23.78 8.54 34.73
CA MET A 53 -23.55 7.10 34.92
C MET A 53 -22.91 6.84 36.28
N GLN A 54 -21.92 7.64 36.67
CA GLN A 54 -21.19 7.43 37.92
C GLN A 54 -22.01 7.79 39.17
N ALA A 55 -22.86 8.82 39.08
CA ALA A 55 -23.79 9.22 40.15
C ALA A 55 -24.91 8.19 40.38
N GLY A 56 -25.23 7.37 39.38
CA GLY A 56 -26.18 6.27 39.51
C GLY A 56 -25.66 5.11 40.37
N PRO A 57 -26.52 4.14 40.71
CA PRO A 57 -26.10 2.93 41.42
C PRO A 57 -25.12 2.12 40.57
N ARG A 58 -24.19 1.44 41.23
CA ARG A 58 -23.25 0.54 40.55
C ARG A 58 -24.02 -0.57 39.84
N VAL A 59 -23.75 -0.77 38.54
CA VAL A 59 -24.41 -1.84 37.77
C VAL A 59 -24.04 -3.22 38.31
N ALA A 60 -25.03 -4.11 38.36
CA ALA A 60 -24.86 -5.48 38.83
C ALA A 60 -24.02 -6.34 37.86
N ASP A 61 -24.21 -6.15 36.55
CA ASP A 61 -23.36 -6.72 35.51
C ASP A 61 -22.49 -5.61 34.85
N PRO A 62 -21.20 -5.55 35.18
CA PRO A 62 -20.30 -4.56 34.61
C PRO A 62 -20.01 -4.73 33.10
N GLU A 63 -20.30 -5.88 32.50
CA GLU A 63 -20.16 -6.10 31.05
C GLU A 63 -21.35 -5.54 30.26
N ALA A 64 -22.44 -5.16 30.94
CA ALA A 64 -23.58 -4.47 30.33
C ALA A 64 -23.29 -2.99 30.02
N VAL A 65 -22.21 -2.44 30.58
CA VAL A 65 -21.76 -1.07 30.33
C VAL A 65 -21.06 -1.02 28.97
N PRO A 66 -21.31 0.00 28.12
CA PRO A 66 -20.67 0.09 26.81
C PRO A 66 -19.14 0.13 26.95
N ALA A 67 -18.47 -0.67 26.12
CA ALA A 67 -17.03 -0.62 25.90
C ALA A 67 -16.73 0.34 24.75
N LEU A 68 -15.92 1.35 25.02
CA LEU A 68 -15.56 2.41 24.08
C LEU A 68 -14.09 2.27 23.66
N ILE A 69 -13.80 2.56 22.40
CA ILE A 69 -12.45 2.61 21.85
C ILE A 69 -12.26 4.01 21.28
N TYR A 70 -11.33 4.78 21.82
CA TYR A 70 -11.14 6.19 21.45
C TYR A 70 -10.27 6.34 20.19
N ALA A 71 -10.75 5.73 19.11
CA ALA A 71 -10.09 5.67 17.82
C ALA A 71 -11.11 5.71 16.69
N GLU A 72 -10.69 6.25 15.56
CA GLU A 72 -11.38 6.15 14.28
C GLU A 72 -10.94 4.88 13.55
N PHE A 73 -11.89 4.13 13.00
CA PHE A 73 -11.65 2.89 12.26
C PHE A 73 -12.05 3.04 10.80
N LYS A 74 -11.47 2.20 9.93
CA LYS A 74 -11.94 2.04 8.55
C LYS A 74 -13.42 1.67 8.54
N GLU A 75 -14.15 2.20 7.55
CA GLU A 75 -15.58 1.94 7.39
C GLU A 75 -15.86 0.44 7.27
N GLY A 76 -16.83 -0.07 8.03
CA GLY A 76 -17.22 -1.48 8.06
C GLY A 76 -16.18 -2.45 8.65
N ALA A 77 -15.10 -1.94 9.26
CA ALA A 77 -14.03 -2.78 9.77
C ALA A 77 -14.31 -3.33 11.18
N THR A 78 -13.62 -4.41 11.53
CA THR A 78 -13.66 -5.03 12.86
C THR A 78 -12.57 -4.47 13.80
N ARG A 79 -12.72 -4.74 15.10
CA ARG A 79 -11.78 -4.36 16.16
C ARG A 79 -10.42 -5.06 16.01
N HIS A 80 -9.55 -4.47 15.20
CA HIS A 80 -8.15 -4.84 15.07
C HIS A 80 -7.30 -3.59 14.84
N ASP A 81 -6.08 -3.58 15.38
CA ASP A 81 -5.14 -2.44 15.27
C ASP A 81 -4.88 -2.04 13.81
N ALA A 82 -4.83 -3.01 12.88
CA ALA A 82 -4.65 -2.77 11.44
C ALA A 82 -5.80 -1.98 10.77
N ASN A 83 -6.94 -1.87 11.45
CA ASN A 83 -8.12 -1.15 10.98
C ASN A 83 -8.25 0.25 11.58
N VAL A 84 -7.38 0.63 12.52
CA VAL A 84 -7.37 1.97 13.12
C VAL A 84 -6.79 2.98 12.13
N ILE A 85 -7.50 4.09 11.93
CA ILE A 85 -7.08 5.24 11.11
C ILE A 85 -6.31 6.23 11.98
N ALA A 86 -6.87 6.58 13.14
CA ALA A 86 -6.26 7.51 14.08
C ALA A 86 -6.84 7.35 15.49
N MET A 87 -6.04 7.64 16.51
CA MET A 87 -6.48 7.79 17.89
C MET A 87 -6.98 9.21 18.13
N THR A 88 -8.04 9.37 18.92
CA THR A 88 -8.73 10.66 19.14
C THR A 88 -8.76 11.09 20.60
N ALA A 89 -8.61 10.14 21.53
CA ALA A 89 -8.33 10.41 22.93
C ALA A 89 -7.27 9.42 23.44
N LEU A 90 -6.56 9.84 24.47
CA LEU A 90 -5.64 9.01 25.23
C LEU A 90 -6.32 8.49 26.48
N VAL A 91 -6.16 7.19 26.75
CA VAL A 91 -6.67 6.55 27.96
C VAL A 91 -5.50 6.05 28.80
N LEU A 92 -5.47 6.45 30.07
CA LEU A 92 -4.57 5.91 31.08
C LEU A 92 -5.38 5.00 31.99
N ASP A 93 -5.02 3.72 32.05
CA ASP A 93 -5.61 2.77 32.99
C ASP A 93 -4.62 2.59 34.16
N ILE A 94 -5.01 3.03 35.36
CA ILE A 94 -4.20 2.97 36.58
C ILE A 94 -4.80 1.90 37.47
N ASP A 95 -4.24 0.71 37.37
CA ASP A 95 -4.85 -0.53 37.86
C ASP A 95 -4.26 -0.99 39.22
N SER A 96 -3.13 -0.41 39.61
CA SER A 96 -2.46 -0.60 40.89
C SER A 96 -1.96 0.73 41.43
N HIS A 97 -1.78 0.84 42.75
CA HIS A 97 -1.29 2.07 43.40
C HIS A 97 -2.03 3.36 42.96
N ALA A 98 -3.31 3.24 42.59
CA ALA A 98 -4.06 4.36 42.08
C ALA A 98 -4.30 5.37 43.20
N ASP A 99 -3.94 6.62 42.95
CA ASP A 99 -4.08 7.73 43.88
C ASP A 99 -4.69 8.89 43.10
N LEU A 100 -5.89 9.29 43.53
CA LEU A 100 -6.67 10.31 42.85
C LEU A 100 -6.00 11.68 42.91
N ASP A 101 -5.43 12.05 44.07
CA ASP A 101 -4.80 13.35 44.26
C ASP A 101 -3.50 13.44 43.48
N ARG A 102 -2.71 12.35 43.45
CA ARG A 102 -1.53 12.26 42.60
C ARG A 102 -1.88 12.32 41.12
N ALA A 103 -2.92 11.61 40.68
CA ALA A 103 -3.40 11.67 39.30
C ALA A 103 -3.84 13.10 38.94
N ARG A 104 -4.64 13.74 39.79
CA ARG A 104 -5.07 15.14 39.62
C ARG A 104 -3.88 16.09 39.51
N ALA A 105 -2.90 15.96 40.39
CA ALA A 105 -1.71 16.81 40.38
C ALA A 105 -0.86 16.60 39.12
N ALA A 106 -0.65 15.35 38.69
CA ALA A 106 0.12 15.05 37.48
C ALA A 106 -0.58 15.51 36.20
N LEU A 107 -1.91 15.50 36.18
CA LEU A 107 -2.74 15.90 35.04
C LEU A 107 -3.15 17.38 35.06
N ALA A 108 -2.71 18.13 36.07
CA ALA A 108 -3.05 19.52 36.22
C ALA A 108 -2.61 20.32 34.98
N GLY A 109 -3.55 21.08 34.40
CA GLY A 109 -3.30 21.85 33.17
C GLY A 109 -3.73 21.15 31.88
N TRP A 110 -4.37 19.98 31.95
CA TRP A 110 -5.04 19.36 30.80
C TRP A 110 -6.52 19.10 31.07
N GLU A 111 -7.30 19.11 29.99
CA GLU A 111 -8.65 18.58 30.00
C GLU A 111 -8.58 17.06 30.20
N ALA A 112 -9.29 16.54 31.21
CA ALA A 112 -9.35 15.11 31.46
C ALA A 112 -10.63 14.69 32.17
N ALA A 113 -11.08 13.46 31.89
CA ALA A 113 -12.10 12.77 32.68
C ALA A 113 -11.42 11.71 33.55
N ILE A 114 -11.67 11.69 34.85
CA ILE A 114 -11.16 10.69 35.79
C ILE A 114 -12.34 9.96 36.41
N TYR A 115 -12.33 8.63 36.41
CA TYR A 115 -13.34 7.84 37.12
C TYR A 115 -12.83 6.50 37.63
N LEU A 116 -13.55 5.93 38.60
CA LEU A 116 -13.25 4.60 39.14
C LEU A 116 -13.71 3.49 38.19
N THR A 117 -12.85 2.51 37.96
CA THR A 117 -13.17 1.38 37.07
C THR A 117 -14.06 0.34 37.75
N LYS A 118 -14.63 -0.57 36.97
CA LYS A 118 -15.48 -1.65 37.50
C LYS A 118 -14.82 -2.59 38.50
N ARG A 119 -13.48 -2.66 38.54
CA ARG A 119 -12.74 -3.50 39.49
C ARG A 119 -12.29 -2.72 40.72
N SER A 120 -12.56 -1.41 40.77
CA SER A 120 -12.19 -0.57 41.90
C SER A 120 -12.97 -0.94 43.15
N THR A 121 -12.26 -1.00 44.28
CA THR A 121 -12.80 -1.14 45.63
C THR A 121 -12.27 -0.01 46.52
N PRO A 122 -12.87 0.27 47.69
CA PRO A 122 -12.37 1.29 48.60
C PRO A 122 -10.93 1.06 49.09
N THR A 123 -10.48 -0.20 49.16
CA THR A 123 -9.14 -0.59 49.64
C THR A 123 -8.13 -0.81 48.52
N ALA A 124 -8.58 -0.92 47.27
CA ALA A 124 -7.75 -1.09 46.08
C ALA A 124 -8.37 -0.26 44.93
N PRO A 125 -8.21 1.08 44.97
CA PRO A 125 -8.75 1.95 43.94
C PRO A 125 -8.11 1.65 42.59
N ARG A 126 -8.90 1.80 41.52
CA ARG A 126 -8.46 1.71 40.14
C ARG A 126 -9.07 2.84 39.35
N LEU A 127 -8.24 3.61 38.68
CA LEU A 127 -8.65 4.84 37.99
C LEU A 127 -8.50 4.66 36.50
N ARG A 128 -9.44 5.23 35.76
CA ARG A 128 -9.30 5.47 34.34
C ARG A 128 -9.32 6.96 34.09
N VAL A 129 -8.35 7.41 33.31
CA VAL A 129 -8.22 8.80 32.88
C VAL A 129 -8.37 8.83 31.37
N ILE A 130 -9.19 9.76 30.86
CA ILE A 130 -9.32 10.00 29.43
C ILE A 130 -8.94 11.45 29.15
N LEU A 131 -7.98 11.66 28.25
CA LEU A 131 -7.56 12.96 27.77
C LEU A 131 -7.93 13.09 26.28
N PRO A 132 -8.77 14.05 25.87
CA PRO A 132 -9.04 14.26 24.46
C PRO A 132 -7.81 14.86 23.76
N LEU A 133 -7.54 14.44 22.52
CA LEU A 133 -6.37 14.88 21.76
C LEU A 133 -6.70 16.07 20.87
N ALA A 134 -5.91 17.15 20.96
CA ALA A 134 -6.09 18.36 20.17
C ALA A 134 -5.99 18.11 18.65
N ALA A 135 -5.31 17.05 18.25
CA ALA A 135 -5.26 16.53 16.89
C ALA A 135 -5.24 14.99 16.91
N PRO A 136 -5.88 14.29 15.93
CA PRO A 136 -5.81 12.84 15.85
C PRO A 136 -4.39 12.32 15.62
N VAL A 137 -4.05 11.17 16.20
CA VAL A 137 -2.71 10.57 16.10
C VAL A 137 -2.75 9.27 15.29
N PRO A 138 -1.96 9.15 14.20
CA PRO A 138 -1.96 7.95 13.39
C PRO A 138 -1.32 6.75 14.13
N PRO A 139 -1.68 5.51 13.77
CA PRO A 139 -1.13 4.28 14.35
C PRO A 139 0.39 4.22 14.47
N ARG A 140 1.11 4.77 13.47
CA ARG A 140 2.58 4.80 13.44
C ARG A 140 3.17 5.54 14.65
N ASP A 141 2.60 6.69 14.98
CA ASP A 141 3.18 7.62 15.96
C ASP A 141 2.64 7.35 17.38
N TRP A 142 1.54 6.60 17.49
CA TRP A 142 0.84 6.37 18.75
C TRP A 142 1.68 5.69 19.85
N PRO A 143 2.36 4.55 19.62
CA PRO A 143 3.18 3.88 20.65
C PRO A 143 4.25 4.80 21.25
N GLY A 144 4.89 5.58 20.39
CA GLY A 144 5.91 6.54 20.80
C GLY A 144 5.32 7.71 21.60
N MET A 145 4.26 8.32 21.08
CA MET A 145 3.55 9.43 21.71
C MET A 145 3.05 9.04 23.11
N TYR A 146 2.37 7.90 23.22
CA TYR A 146 1.83 7.39 24.48
C TYR A 146 2.92 7.22 25.53
N ARG A 147 4.02 6.53 25.19
CA ARG A 147 5.13 6.28 26.12
C ARG A 147 5.83 7.55 26.56
N GLN A 148 6.02 8.52 25.65
CA GLN A 148 6.59 9.82 26.00
C GLN A 148 5.69 10.57 26.99
N PHE A 149 4.38 10.64 26.72
CA PHE A 149 3.46 11.32 27.63
C PHE A 149 3.32 10.62 28.98
N ALA A 150 3.20 9.29 28.99
CA ALA A 150 3.17 8.49 30.20
C ALA A 150 4.43 8.68 31.08
N ALA A 151 5.61 8.79 30.44
CA ALA A 151 6.85 9.09 31.14
C ALA A 151 6.86 10.49 31.78
N VAL A 152 6.27 11.51 31.11
CA VAL A 152 6.11 12.86 31.70
C VAL A 152 5.23 12.82 32.94
N LEU A 153 4.14 12.06 32.92
CA LEU A 153 3.24 11.94 34.08
C LEU A 153 3.89 11.22 35.26
N ALA A 154 4.78 10.26 34.99
CA ALA A 154 5.46 9.43 35.99
C ALA A 154 4.51 8.86 37.07
N LEU A 155 3.31 8.46 36.63
CA LEU A 155 2.27 7.89 37.49
C LEU A 155 2.54 6.40 37.75
N PRO A 156 2.53 5.95 39.01
CA PRO A 156 2.72 4.55 39.34
C PRO A 156 1.48 3.74 38.95
N GLY A 157 1.70 2.48 38.56
CA GLY A 157 0.62 1.53 38.29
C GLY A 157 -0.17 1.76 37.00
N LEU A 158 0.38 2.57 36.09
CA LEU A 158 -0.09 2.70 34.71
C LEU A 158 0.08 1.35 33.99
N ASP A 159 -1.00 0.84 33.40
CA ASP A 159 -0.96 -0.40 32.63
C ASP A 159 -0.39 -0.15 31.21
N ALA A 160 0.69 -0.86 30.87
CA ALA A 160 1.29 -0.83 29.54
C ALA A 160 0.33 -1.33 28.44
N CYS A 161 -0.70 -2.12 28.77
CA CYS A 161 -1.66 -2.62 27.79
C CYS A 161 -2.54 -1.52 27.17
N ALA A 162 -2.66 -0.35 27.82
CA ALA A 162 -3.39 0.79 27.29
C ALA A 162 -2.71 1.47 26.09
N GLU A 163 -1.49 1.07 25.74
CA GLU A 163 -0.78 1.47 24.51
C GLU A 163 -1.44 0.87 23.23
N LYS A 164 -2.25 -0.19 23.35
CA LYS A 164 -2.87 -0.85 22.19
C LYS A 164 -3.95 0.02 21.53
N LEU A 165 -3.92 0.10 20.20
CA LEU A 165 -4.77 0.99 19.40
C LEU A 165 -6.28 0.63 19.47
N SER A 166 -6.60 -0.66 19.46
CA SER A 166 -7.98 -1.15 19.46
C SER A 166 -8.48 -1.62 20.84
N GLN A 167 -7.81 -1.21 21.92
CA GLN A 167 -8.19 -1.59 23.29
C GLN A 167 -9.56 -1.00 23.67
N PRO A 168 -10.53 -1.84 24.08
CA PRO A 168 -11.80 -1.34 24.60
C PRO A 168 -11.69 -0.98 26.07
N PHE A 169 -12.32 0.13 26.43
CA PHE A 169 -12.43 0.63 27.79
C PHE A 169 -13.90 0.76 28.16
N LEU A 170 -14.33 0.03 29.19
CA LEU A 170 -15.68 0.16 29.72
C LEU A 170 -15.93 1.57 30.22
N ALA A 171 -17.10 2.12 29.89
CA ALA A 171 -17.58 3.37 30.46
C ALA A 171 -17.77 3.24 31.99
N PRO A 172 -18.06 4.34 32.71
CA PRO A 172 -18.10 4.34 34.17
C PRO A 172 -19.21 3.39 34.72
N PRO A 173 -18.91 2.55 35.74
CA PRO A 173 -19.82 1.50 36.20
C PRO A 173 -20.90 1.96 37.20
N GLY A 174 -20.91 3.23 37.61
CA GLY A 174 -21.78 3.71 38.69
C GLY A 174 -21.22 3.50 40.09
N GLY A 175 -21.79 4.20 41.08
CA GLY A 175 -21.52 4.03 42.50
C GLY A 175 -20.07 4.34 42.91
N GLY A 176 -19.47 5.40 42.34
CA GLY A 176 -18.09 5.77 42.67
C GLY A 176 -17.76 7.21 42.30
N HIS A 177 -16.49 7.49 42.07
CA HIS A 177 -16.00 8.83 41.82
C HIS A 177 -15.90 9.12 40.31
N PHE A 178 -16.32 10.32 39.91
CA PHE A 178 -16.08 10.93 38.61
C PHE A 178 -15.64 12.39 38.83
N GLU A 179 -14.62 12.81 38.12
CA GLU A 179 -14.10 14.17 38.13
C GLU A 179 -13.72 14.60 36.72
N ARG A 180 -13.99 15.86 36.40
CA ARG A 180 -13.48 16.54 35.22
C ARG A 180 -12.37 17.49 35.65
N LEU A 181 -11.21 17.39 35.02
CA LEU A 181 -10.18 18.42 35.06
C LEU A 181 -10.38 19.35 33.87
N ALA A 182 -10.41 20.66 34.12
CA ALA A 182 -10.55 21.67 33.08
C ALA A 182 -9.18 22.12 32.57
N GLY A 183 -9.02 22.14 31.25
CA GLY A 183 -7.78 22.60 30.61
C GLY A 183 -7.86 22.55 29.09
N PRO A 184 -6.75 22.77 28.39
CA PRO A 184 -6.63 22.46 26.97
C PRO A 184 -6.63 20.94 26.74
N TRP A 185 -7.10 20.54 25.54
CA TRP A 185 -6.91 19.17 25.04
C TRP A 185 -5.41 18.89 24.86
N LEU A 186 -5.02 17.62 25.00
CA LEU A 186 -3.62 17.21 24.90
C LEU A 186 -3.11 17.42 23.47
N ASP A 187 -2.12 18.31 23.28
CA ASP A 187 -1.40 18.41 22.02
C ASP A 187 -0.40 17.25 21.90
N PRO A 188 -0.59 16.32 20.94
CA PRO A 188 0.31 15.18 20.80
C PRO A 188 1.64 15.53 20.09
N ALA A 189 1.72 16.66 19.37
CA ALA A 189 2.85 17.01 18.53
C ALA A 189 4.23 16.98 19.24
N PRO A 190 4.42 17.58 20.43
CA PRO A 190 5.72 17.56 21.12
C PRO A 190 6.14 16.13 21.51
N TYR A 191 5.20 15.29 21.92
CA TYR A 191 5.47 13.91 22.32
C TYR A 191 5.78 13.00 21.13
N ILE A 192 5.11 13.22 19.99
CA ILE A 192 5.45 12.55 18.72
C ILE A 192 6.85 12.93 18.28
N ALA A 193 7.20 14.23 18.33
CA ALA A 193 8.53 14.71 17.95
C ALA A 193 9.61 14.11 18.85
N ALA A 194 9.40 14.10 20.17
CA ALA A 194 10.32 13.48 21.13
C ALA A 194 10.48 11.97 20.87
N ALA A 195 9.39 11.26 20.57
CA ALA A 195 9.45 9.84 20.25
C ALA A 195 10.25 9.55 18.97
N ARG A 196 10.01 10.30 17.90
CA ARG A 196 10.76 10.15 16.65
C ARG A 196 12.24 10.51 16.81
N GLN A 197 12.56 11.52 17.63
CA GLN A 197 13.94 11.86 17.94
C GLN A 197 14.63 10.76 18.76
N ALA A 198 13.93 10.15 19.72
CA ALA A 198 14.45 9.02 20.48
C ALA A 198 14.72 7.80 19.57
N GLU A 199 13.84 7.52 18.61
CA GLU A 199 14.05 6.48 17.60
C GLU A 199 15.28 6.78 16.74
N TYR A 200 15.43 8.02 16.26
CA TYR A 200 16.60 8.45 15.49
C TYR A 200 17.90 8.32 16.29
N ASN A 201 17.89 8.75 17.56
CA ASN A 201 19.06 8.67 18.44
C ASN A 201 19.45 7.23 18.79
N ALA A 202 18.51 6.29 18.71
CA ALA A 202 18.75 4.86 18.92
C ALA A 202 19.32 4.15 17.67
N LEU A 203 19.37 4.81 16.52
CA LEU A 203 20.01 4.26 15.33
C LEU A 203 21.52 4.11 15.58
N PRO A 204 22.15 3.03 15.07
CA PRO A 204 23.59 2.89 15.15
C PRO A 204 24.28 4.02 14.40
N ALA A 205 25.50 4.36 14.82
CA ALA A 205 26.32 5.31 14.08
C ALA A 205 26.47 4.83 12.63
N PRO A 206 26.20 5.69 11.63
CA PRO A 206 26.29 5.30 10.23
C PRO A 206 27.73 4.88 9.91
N GLU A 207 27.88 3.72 9.29
CA GLU A 207 29.17 3.28 8.79
C GLU A 207 29.62 4.16 7.61
N ALA A 208 30.93 4.33 7.45
CA ALA A 208 31.47 5.01 6.29
C ALA A 208 31.11 4.24 5.02
N ILE A 209 30.62 4.95 3.99
CA ILE A 209 30.33 4.33 2.68
C ILE A 209 31.66 3.86 2.08
N GLY A 210 31.91 2.55 2.12
CA GLY A 210 33.05 1.92 1.46
C GLY A 210 32.91 1.96 -0.06
N GLN A 211 33.97 2.36 -0.77
CA GLN A 211 34.01 2.35 -2.24
C GLN A 211 34.55 1.02 -2.82
N GLN A 212 35.01 0.11 -1.96
CA GLN A 212 35.60 -1.15 -2.41
C GLN A 212 34.50 -2.20 -2.60
N LEU A 213 34.19 -2.48 -3.87
CA LEU A 213 33.37 -3.62 -4.23
C LEU A 213 34.15 -4.93 -3.96
N PRO A 214 33.52 -5.97 -3.39
CA PRO A 214 34.17 -7.27 -3.27
C PRO A 214 34.59 -7.80 -4.65
N PRO A 215 35.70 -8.54 -4.75
CA PRO A 215 36.15 -9.10 -6.01
C PRO A 215 35.07 -10.04 -6.59
N VAL A 216 34.65 -9.77 -7.82
CA VAL A 216 33.66 -10.58 -8.54
C VAL A 216 34.41 -11.61 -9.40
N LEU A 217 33.95 -12.86 -9.37
CA LEU A 217 34.51 -13.92 -10.21
C LEU A 217 34.28 -13.60 -11.70
N PRO A 218 35.30 -13.75 -12.56
CA PRO A 218 35.13 -13.65 -14.01
C PRO A 218 34.11 -14.66 -14.53
N LEU A 219 33.32 -14.29 -15.54
CA LEU A 219 32.40 -15.23 -16.19
C LEU A 219 33.18 -16.35 -16.89
N ASP A 220 32.98 -17.57 -16.43
CA ASP A 220 33.48 -18.78 -17.10
C ASP A 220 32.74 -18.95 -18.45
N PRO A 221 33.44 -18.97 -19.60
CA PRO A 221 32.83 -19.21 -20.90
C PRO A 221 32.03 -20.51 -20.99
N GLN A 222 32.29 -21.52 -20.15
CA GLN A 222 31.52 -22.76 -20.12
C GLN A 222 30.06 -22.54 -19.68
N LEU A 223 29.78 -21.49 -18.90
CA LEU A 223 28.42 -21.13 -18.48
C LEU A 223 27.61 -20.48 -19.63
N ILE A 224 28.28 -20.03 -20.69
CA ILE A 224 27.62 -19.48 -21.87
C ILE A 224 27.00 -20.62 -22.69
N PRO A 225 25.74 -20.50 -23.15
CA PRO A 225 25.10 -21.50 -24.00
C PRO A 225 25.97 -21.85 -25.21
N VAL A 226 26.13 -23.16 -25.47
CA VAL A 226 27.02 -23.71 -26.50
C VAL A 226 26.88 -23.01 -27.87
N PRO A 227 25.66 -22.72 -28.39
CA PRO A 227 25.51 -22.07 -29.70
C PRO A 227 26.08 -20.65 -29.77
N LEU A 228 26.17 -19.95 -28.63
CA LEU A 228 26.63 -18.56 -28.56
C LEU A 228 28.09 -18.44 -28.12
N ARG A 229 28.60 -19.44 -27.40
CA ARG A 229 29.89 -19.41 -26.73
C ARG A 229 31.06 -19.04 -27.65
N GLY A 230 31.19 -19.72 -28.79
CA GLY A 230 32.28 -19.48 -29.72
C GLY A 230 32.28 -18.06 -30.29
N TRP A 231 31.10 -17.58 -30.69
CA TRP A 231 30.92 -16.23 -31.21
C TRP A 231 31.20 -15.15 -30.15
N ILE A 232 30.65 -15.29 -28.95
CA ILE A 232 30.86 -14.36 -27.84
C ILE A 232 32.34 -14.30 -27.45
N ALA A 233 33.00 -15.46 -27.32
CA ALA A 233 34.41 -15.53 -26.93
C ALA A 233 35.32 -14.91 -27.99
N ASP A 234 35.07 -15.18 -29.29
CA ASP A 234 35.83 -14.59 -30.38
C ASP A 234 35.71 -13.06 -30.40
N VAL A 235 34.49 -12.52 -30.28
CA VAL A 235 34.28 -11.07 -30.28
C VAL A 235 34.93 -10.42 -29.06
N ALA A 236 34.76 -10.99 -27.86
CA ALA A 236 35.38 -10.48 -26.65
C ALA A 236 36.91 -10.46 -26.76
N HIS A 237 37.50 -11.52 -27.32
CA HIS A 237 38.94 -11.60 -27.60
C HIS A 237 39.39 -10.52 -28.60
N ARG A 238 38.70 -10.36 -29.74
CA ARG A 238 39.07 -9.34 -30.75
C ARG A 238 38.89 -7.90 -30.25
N MET A 239 37.89 -7.66 -29.40
CA MET A 239 37.66 -6.34 -28.79
C MET A 239 38.52 -6.06 -27.57
N GLN A 240 39.16 -7.08 -27.00
CA GLN A 240 39.91 -7.00 -25.75
C GLN A 240 39.03 -6.43 -24.62
N CYS A 241 37.82 -6.99 -24.47
CA CYS A 241 36.87 -6.61 -23.41
C CYS A 241 36.44 -7.84 -22.58
N PRO A 242 35.92 -7.63 -21.36
CA PRO A 242 35.33 -8.72 -20.58
C PRO A 242 34.26 -9.47 -21.38
N VAL A 243 34.28 -10.79 -21.30
CA VAL A 243 33.33 -11.67 -22.01
C VAL A 243 31.89 -11.42 -21.56
N ASP A 244 31.70 -10.96 -20.33
CA ASP A 244 30.43 -10.54 -19.75
C ASP A 244 29.69 -9.52 -20.62
N TYR A 245 30.42 -8.57 -21.21
CA TYR A 245 29.82 -7.47 -21.97
C TYR A 245 29.15 -7.99 -23.24
N CYS A 246 29.81 -8.94 -23.91
CA CYS A 246 29.28 -9.63 -25.08
C CYS A 246 28.18 -10.62 -24.70
N ALA A 247 28.36 -11.39 -23.62
CA ALA A 247 27.38 -12.37 -23.16
C ALA A 247 26.03 -11.72 -22.80
N VAL A 248 26.04 -10.62 -22.04
CA VAL A 248 24.83 -9.86 -21.71
C VAL A 248 24.14 -9.36 -22.97
N GLY A 249 24.89 -8.75 -23.90
CA GLY A 249 24.33 -8.24 -25.16
C GLY A 249 23.65 -9.32 -26.00
N ALA A 250 24.30 -10.47 -26.16
CA ALA A 250 23.77 -11.60 -26.94
C ALA A 250 22.50 -12.20 -26.32
N LEU A 251 22.51 -12.45 -25.00
CA LEU A 251 21.38 -13.06 -24.30
C LEU A 251 20.16 -12.15 -24.27
N VAL A 252 20.35 -10.86 -24.00
CA VAL A 252 19.25 -9.88 -23.98
C VAL A 252 18.68 -9.66 -25.38
N ALA A 253 19.52 -9.62 -26.42
CA ALA A 253 19.04 -9.52 -27.81
C ALA A 253 18.16 -10.70 -28.20
N LEU A 254 18.57 -11.93 -27.85
CA LEU A 254 17.77 -13.14 -28.09
C LEU A 254 16.46 -13.15 -27.30
N ALA A 255 16.50 -12.75 -26.03
CA ALA A 255 15.30 -12.62 -25.21
C ALA A 255 14.31 -11.62 -25.83
N GLY A 256 14.81 -10.51 -26.39
CA GLY A 256 14.00 -9.54 -27.13
C GLY A 256 13.32 -10.13 -28.37
N VAL A 257 14.03 -11.00 -29.13
CA VAL A 257 13.46 -11.69 -30.29
C VAL A 257 12.38 -12.70 -29.88
N VAL A 258 12.59 -13.46 -28.80
CA VAL A 258 11.61 -14.43 -28.29
C VAL A 258 10.38 -13.72 -27.71
N GLY A 259 10.61 -12.61 -27.00
CA GLY A 259 9.56 -11.81 -26.37
C GLY A 259 8.69 -12.61 -25.40
N ALA A 260 7.40 -12.28 -25.34
CA ALA A 260 6.42 -12.97 -24.50
C ALA A 260 5.69 -14.14 -25.19
N ALA A 261 6.16 -14.55 -26.38
CA ALA A 261 5.47 -15.55 -27.19
C ALA A 261 5.65 -16.99 -26.68
N VAL A 262 6.76 -17.26 -25.96
CA VAL A 262 7.12 -18.59 -25.47
C VAL A 262 7.18 -18.59 -23.94
N GLY A 263 6.68 -19.65 -23.32
CA GLY A 263 6.82 -19.88 -21.89
C GLY A 263 7.46 -21.26 -21.64
N ILE A 264 8.36 -21.31 -20.66
CA ILE A 264 9.12 -22.50 -20.29
C ILE A 264 8.63 -22.96 -18.92
N ARG A 265 8.43 -24.26 -18.73
CA ARG A 265 8.22 -24.88 -17.41
C ARG A 265 9.51 -25.58 -17.01
N PRO A 266 10.38 -24.98 -16.17
CA PRO A 266 11.68 -25.55 -15.86
C PRO A 266 11.57 -26.91 -15.14
N LYS A 267 10.49 -27.10 -14.38
CA LYS A 267 10.20 -28.31 -13.63
C LYS A 267 9.12 -29.13 -14.35
N ARG A 268 9.38 -30.43 -14.56
CA ARG A 268 8.51 -31.33 -15.32
C ARG A 268 7.14 -31.59 -14.66
N ARG A 269 7.06 -31.54 -13.33
CA ARG A 269 5.85 -31.88 -12.53
C ARG A 269 5.40 -30.71 -11.66
N ASP A 270 5.43 -29.51 -12.23
CA ASP A 270 5.14 -28.26 -11.53
C ASP A 270 4.45 -27.32 -12.53
N ASP A 271 3.67 -26.37 -12.03
CA ASP A 271 2.91 -25.42 -12.84
C ASP A 271 3.65 -24.10 -13.09
N TRP A 272 4.84 -23.91 -12.49
CA TRP A 272 5.66 -22.72 -12.65
C TRP A 272 6.08 -22.50 -14.10
N LEU A 273 5.46 -21.47 -14.70
CA LEU A 273 5.72 -21.01 -16.05
C LEU A 273 6.60 -19.74 -15.99
N VAL A 274 7.72 -19.78 -16.69
CA VAL A 274 8.63 -18.64 -16.86
C VAL A 274 8.61 -18.20 -18.32
N VAL A 275 8.28 -16.95 -18.57
CA VAL A 275 8.47 -16.31 -19.88
C VAL A 275 9.91 -15.78 -19.90
N PRO A 276 10.76 -16.15 -20.88
CA PRO A 276 12.18 -15.79 -20.89
C PRO A 276 12.38 -14.33 -21.36
N ASN A 277 11.65 -13.40 -20.77
CA ASN A 277 11.82 -11.97 -21.01
C ASN A 277 12.93 -11.46 -20.09
N LEU A 278 14.09 -11.15 -20.66
CA LEU A 278 15.27 -10.73 -19.92
C LEU A 278 15.56 -9.26 -20.17
N TRP A 279 15.87 -8.56 -19.08
CA TRP A 279 16.45 -7.23 -19.10
C TRP A 279 17.89 -7.34 -18.61
N GLY A 280 18.80 -6.65 -19.25
CA GLY A 280 20.21 -6.67 -18.86
C GLY A 280 20.91 -5.38 -19.24
N GLY A 281 21.95 -5.06 -18.47
CA GLY A 281 22.77 -3.88 -18.65
C GLY A 281 24.21 -4.17 -18.25
N VAL A 282 25.14 -3.49 -18.92
CA VAL A 282 26.57 -3.62 -18.66
C VAL A 282 27.03 -2.42 -17.83
N ILE A 283 27.56 -2.70 -16.64
CA ILE A 283 28.17 -1.69 -15.76
C ILE A 283 29.68 -1.89 -15.77
N GLY A 284 30.42 -0.80 -15.86
CA GLY A 284 31.87 -0.84 -15.79
C GLY A 284 32.51 0.53 -15.96
N PRO A 285 33.82 0.66 -15.71
CA PRO A 285 34.54 1.93 -15.83
C PRO A 285 34.40 2.56 -17.22
N PRO A 286 34.53 3.89 -17.35
CA PRO A 286 34.64 4.56 -18.64
C PRO A 286 35.71 3.91 -19.52
N SER A 287 35.55 3.99 -20.84
CA SER A 287 36.52 3.52 -21.84
C SER A 287 36.81 2.00 -21.88
N LYS A 288 36.06 1.16 -21.14
CA LYS A 288 36.19 -0.32 -21.17
C LYS A 288 35.44 -1.04 -22.30
N LYS A 289 35.15 -0.35 -23.42
CA LYS A 289 34.49 -0.94 -24.61
C LYS A 289 33.08 -1.54 -24.37
N LYS A 290 32.33 -1.02 -23.37
CA LYS A 290 30.92 -1.39 -23.11
C LYS A 290 30.03 -1.23 -24.35
N THR A 291 29.94 -0.01 -24.89
CA THR A 291 29.08 0.30 -26.04
C THR A 291 29.51 -0.45 -27.30
N PRO A 292 30.81 -0.49 -27.68
CA PRO A 292 31.27 -1.30 -28.81
C PRO A 292 30.90 -2.79 -28.72
N ALA A 293 31.06 -3.40 -27.55
CA ALA A 293 30.71 -4.81 -27.34
C ALA A 293 29.21 -5.06 -27.55
N LEU A 294 28.36 -4.22 -26.96
CA LEU A 294 26.90 -4.31 -27.13
C LEU A 294 26.48 -4.09 -28.59
N SER A 295 27.03 -3.07 -29.25
CA SER A 295 26.72 -2.79 -30.66
C SER A 295 27.06 -3.95 -31.59
N ASP A 296 28.16 -4.68 -31.33
CA ASP A 296 28.54 -5.83 -32.15
C ASP A 296 27.58 -7.01 -31.99
N MET A 297 27.18 -7.31 -30.75
CA MET A 297 26.19 -8.35 -30.47
C MET A 297 24.85 -8.08 -31.17
N LEU A 298 24.47 -6.79 -31.30
CA LEU A 298 23.24 -6.38 -31.95
C LEU A 298 23.31 -6.36 -33.49
N LYS A 299 24.50 -6.49 -34.11
CA LYS A 299 24.64 -6.45 -35.59
C LYS A 299 23.80 -7.52 -36.29
N ALA A 300 23.72 -8.72 -35.71
CA ALA A 300 22.92 -9.80 -36.28
C ALA A 300 21.44 -9.43 -36.35
N LEU A 301 20.89 -8.86 -35.26
CA LEU A 301 19.51 -8.40 -35.22
C LEU A 301 19.29 -7.20 -36.16
N GLY A 302 20.21 -6.24 -36.18
CA GLY A 302 20.12 -5.09 -37.09
C GLY A 302 20.07 -5.48 -38.57
N ARG A 303 20.79 -6.52 -38.99
CA ARG A 303 20.70 -7.05 -40.37
C ARG A 303 19.32 -7.62 -40.68
N LEU A 304 18.73 -8.35 -39.74
CA LEU A 304 17.38 -8.90 -39.88
C LEU A 304 16.34 -7.78 -39.95
N GLU A 305 16.48 -6.75 -39.12
CA GLU A 305 15.61 -5.57 -39.15
C GLU A 305 15.70 -4.82 -40.49
N SER A 306 16.90 -4.62 -41.03
CA SER A 306 17.08 -4.01 -42.35
C SER A 306 16.40 -4.82 -43.45
N ALA A 307 16.63 -6.14 -43.50
CA ALA A 307 16.00 -7.02 -44.49
C ALA A 307 14.46 -7.00 -44.39
N ALA A 308 13.92 -6.99 -43.17
CA ALA A 308 12.47 -6.91 -42.95
C ALA A 308 11.89 -5.55 -43.40
N LYS A 309 12.61 -4.45 -43.17
CA LYS A 309 12.23 -3.11 -43.63
C LYS A 309 12.22 -3.03 -45.15
N ASP A 310 13.24 -3.57 -45.81
CA ASP A 310 13.34 -3.57 -47.27
C ASP A 310 12.19 -4.35 -47.91
N GLY A 311 11.88 -5.55 -47.41
CA GLY A 311 10.74 -6.34 -47.88
C GLY A 311 9.39 -5.64 -47.64
N THR A 312 9.23 -4.96 -46.49
CA THR A 312 8.02 -4.17 -46.20
C THR A 312 7.90 -2.95 -47.13
N GLN A 313 9.02 -2.29 -47.42
CA GLN A 313 9.05 -1.15 -48.34
C GLN A 313 8.73 -1.59 -49.77
N GLN A 314 9.31 -2.71 -50.24
CA GLN A 314 8.99 -3.32 -51.53
C GLN A 314 7.51 -3.72 -51.61
N ALA A 315 6.96 -4.34 -50.56
CA ALA A 315 5.54 -4.69 -50.49
C ALA A 315 4.62 -3.46 -50.50
N LYS A 316 5.00 -2.36 -49.83
CA LYS A 316 4.29 -1.08 -49.88
C LYS A 316 4.32 -0.45 -51.26
N VAL A 317 5.48 -0.48 -51.94
CA VAL A 317 5.61 0.02 -53.32
C VAL A 317 4.77 -0.81 -54.27
N ALA A 318 4.80 -2.14 -54.16
CA ALA A 318 3.96 -3.04 -54.96
C ALA A 318 2.46 -2.87 -54.67
N ALA A 319 2.05 -2.60 -53.42
CA ALA A 319 0.66 -2.30 -53.07
C ALA A 319 0.24 -0.86 -53.46
N ALA A 320 1.20 0.04 -53.66
CA ALA A 320 0.96 1.40 -54.11
C ALA A 320 0.78 1.51 -55.63
N ASP A 321 1.23 0.49 -56.38
CA ASP A 321 1.07 0.36 -57.83
C ASP A 321 -0.41 0.52 -58.24
N PRO A 322 -0.73 1.46 -59.14
CA PRO A 322 -2.10 1.75 -59.56
C PRO A 322 -2.81 0.54 -60.16
N GLU A 323 -2.12 -0.33 -60.92
CA GLU A 323 -2.72 -1.53 -61.48
C GLU A 323 -3.14 -2.53 -60.39
N THR A 324 -2.28 -2.73 -59.40
CA THR A 324 -2.56 -3.59 -58.24
C THR A 324 -3.73 -3.06 -57.41
N LYS A 325 -3.84 -1.73 -57.22
CA LYS A 325 -5.01 -1.09 -56.56
C LYS A 325 -6.30 -1.26 -57.35
N ILE A 326 -6.25 -1.16 -58.68
CA ILE A 326 -7.42 -1.36 -59.54
C ILE A 326 -7.87 -2.82 -59.48
N LYS A 327 -6.94 -3.77 -59.60
CA LYS A 327 -7.22 -5.22 -59.45
C LYS A 327 -7.82 -5.54 -58.09
N GLN A 328 -7.27 -5.01 -56.99
CA GLN A 328 -7.83 -5.19 -55.65
C GLN A 328 -9.25 -4.61 -55.51
N LYS A 329 -9.51 -3.43 -56.09
CA LYS A 329 -10.86 -2.84 -56.11
C LYS A 329 -11.86 -3.67 -56.93
N LEU A 330 -11.42 -4.23 -58.06
CA LEU A 330 -12.26 -5.10 -58.90
C LEU A 330 -12.58 -6.42 -58.18
N LEU A 331 -11.56 -7.12 -57.67
CA LEU A 331 -11.72 -8.35 -56.88
C LEU A 331 -12.60 -8.13 -55.65
N LYS A 332 -12.46 -6.99 -54.97
CA LYS A 332 -13.32 -6.66 -53.83
C LYS A 332 -14.78 -6.49 -54.25
N LYS A 333 -15.05 -5.80 -55.36
CA LYS A 333 -16.40 -5.66 -55.90
C LYS A 333 -16.99 -6.99 -56.37
N GLU A 334 -16.20 -7.84 -57.01
CA GLU A 334 -16.61 -9.17 -57.43
C GLU A 334 -16.93 -10.07 -56.22
N LEU A 335 -16.10 -10.01 -55.18
CA LEU A 335 -16.35 -10.75 -53.94
C LEU A 335 -17.59 -10.23 -53.20
N GLU A 336 -17.78 -8.91 -53.11
CA GLU A 336 -18.99 -8.30 -52.55
C GLU A 336 -20.25 -8.68 -53.34
N ALA A 337 -20.16 -8.74 -54.67
CA ALA A 337 -21.25 -9.18 -55.53
C ALA A 337 -21.56 -10.67 -55.38
N ALA A 338 -20.54 -11.54 -55.29
CA ALA A 338 -20.69 -12.97 -55.07
C ALA A 338 -21.32 -13.27 -53.69
N ILE A 339 -20.84 -12.60 -52.63
CA ILE A 339 -21.41 -12.69 -51.27
C ILE A 339 -22.86 -12.22 -51.28
N LYS A 340 -23.17 -11.12 -52.00
CA LYS A 340 -24.55 -10.62 -52.10
C LYS A 340 -25.45 -11.58 -52.87
N ALA A 341 -24.97 -12.17 -53.96
CA ALA A 341 -25.70 -13.17 -54.73
C ALA A 341 -25.96 -14.44 -53.91
N GLU A 342 -24.96 -14.94 -53.17
CA GLU A 342 -25.09 -16.08 -52.27
C GLU A 342 -26.06 -15.79 -51.12
N HIS A 343 -26.06 -14.57 -50.57
CA HIS A 343 -27.04 -14.15 -49.57
C HIS A 343 -28.46 -13.94 -50.15
N GLU A 344 -28.59 -13.55 -51.42
CA GLU A 344 -29.88 -13.45 -52.12
C GLU A 344 -30.43 -14.84 -52.50
N GLU A 345 -29.58 -15.77 -52.92
CA GLU A 345 -29.91 -17.19 -53.12
C GLU A 345 -30.30 -17.86 -51.79
N ALA A 346 -29.55 -17.61 -50.71
CA ALA A 346 -29.87 -18.11 -49.38
C ALA A 346 -31.18 -17.49 -48.83
N ARG A 347 -31.47 -16.22 -49.15
CA ARG A 347 -32.76 -15.57 -48.82
C ARG A 347 -33.94 -16.07 -49.66
N ALA A 348 -33.71 -16.49 -50.90
CA ALA A 348 -34.74 -17.11 -51.74
C ALA A 348 -35.10 -18.54 -51.28
N THR A 349 -34.23 -19.19 -50.50
CA THR A 349 -34.40 -20.62 -50.13
C THR A 349 -34.79 -20.84 -48.66
N ALA A 350 -34.82 -19.82 -47.80
CA ALA A 350 -35.27 -19.99 -46.41
C ALA A 350 -35.82 -18.69 -45.81
N ALA A 351 -37.14 -18.50 -45.90
CA ALA A 351 -37.83 -17.55 -45.05
C ALA A 351 -37.97 -18.12 -43.62
N ALA A 352 -37.50 -17.33 -42.66
CA ALA A 352 -37.97 -17.21 -41.27
C ALA A 352 -37.22 -17.85 -40.08
N ASP A 353 -36.33 -18.85 -40.19
CA ASP A 353 -35.91 -19.57 -38.96
C ASP A 353 -34.48 -19.32 -38.41
N ALA A 354 -33.58 -18.60 -39.09
CA ALA A 354 -32.18 -18.49 -38.63
C ALA A 354 -31.81 -17.22 -37.83
N TYR A 355 -32.74 -16.29 -37.60
CA TYR A 355 -32.43 -15.00 -36.93
C TYR A 355 -32.34 -15.11 -35.39
N VAL A 356 -32.93 -16.15 -34.79
CA VAL A 356 -32.98 -16.32 -33.32
C VAL A 356 -31.74 -17.05 -32.78
N GLU A 357 -31.07 -17.88 -33.57
CA GLU A 357 -29.99 -18.75 -33.08
C GLU A 357 -28.59 -18.07 -33.08
N ALA A 358 -28.37 -17.05 -33.91
CA ALA A 358 -27.06 -16.42 -34.09
C ALA A 358 -26.65 -15.41 -32.97
N LYS A 359 -27.53 -15.14 -31.98
CA LYS A 359 -27.18 -14.29 -30.81
C LYS A 359 -26.76 -15.06 -29.55
N GLY A 360 -26.65 -16.38 -29.61
CA GLY A 360 -26.12 -17.21 -28.54
C GLY A 360 -24.60 -17.44 -28.63
N LYS A 361 -23.83 -16.73 -27.81
CA LYS A 361 -22.40 -16.95 -27.47
C LYS A 361 -21.36 -16.75 -28.57
N LYS A 362 -20.71 -15.58 -28.56
CA LYS A 362 -19.33 -15.43 -29.06
C LYS A 362 -18.38 -16.14 -28.09
N GLU A 363 -17.88 -17.32 -28.47
CA GLU A 363 -16.66 -17.85 -27.84
C GLU A 363 -15.47 -16.96 -28.20
N ALA A 364 -14.69 -16.58 -27.19
CA ALA A 364 -13.45 -15.84 -27.37
C ALA A 364 -12.44 -16.69 -28.15
N PRO A 365 -11.61 -16.10 -29.03
CA PRO A 365 -10.64 -16.86 -29.81
C PRO A 365 -9.66 -17.58 -28.87
N SER A 366 -9.64 -18.91 -28.94
CA SER A 366 -8.64 -19.71 -28.23
C SER A 366 -7.28 -19.47 -28.89
N ARG A 367 -6.37 -18.82 -28.16
CA ARG A 367 -4.96 -18.78 -28.55
C ARG A 367 -4.40 -20.19 -28.38
N GLN A 368 -4.44 -21.01 -29.43
CA GLN A 368 -3.71 -22.27 -29.46
C GLN A 368 -2.22 -21.99 -29.33
N ARG A 369 -1.66 -22.26 -28.14
CA ARG A 369 -0.21 -22.29 -27.91
C ARG A 369 0.30 -23.62 -28.44
N ARG A 370 1.05 -23.61 -29.55
CA ARG A 370 1.74 -24.82 -30.03
C ARG A 370 2.87 -25.17 -29.07
N LEU A 371 2.82 -26.37 -28.49
CA LEU A 371 3.97 -27.00 -27.86
C LEU A 371 4.95 -27.39 -28.97
N LEU A 372 6.11 -26.74 -29.01
CA LEU A 372 7.23 -27.22 -29.82
C LEU A 372 7.76 -28.49 -29.14
N GLN A 373 7.61 -29.65 -29.78
CA GLN A 373 8.27 -30.86 -29.33
C GLN A 373 9.80 -30.68 -29.49
N PRO A 374 10.61 -31.14 -28.53
CA PRO A 374 12.06 -31.12 -28.68
C PRO A 374 12.47 -32.00 -29.88
N CYS A 375 13.41 -31.53 -30.69
CA CYS A 375 14.08 -32.35 -31.69
C CYS A 375 14.67 -33.59 -31.00
N ALA A 376 14.29 -34.77 -31.46
CA ALA A 376 14.95 -36.00 -31.10
C ALA A 376 16.39 -35.94 -31.62
N SER A 377 17.35 -36.01 -30.69
CA SER A 377 18.75 -36.35 -30.96
C SER A 377 18.94 -37.86 -30.90
#